data_AF-A0A8T3LWT7-F1
#
_entry.id   AF-A0A8T3LWT7-F1
#
_cell.length_a   1.000
_cell.length_b   1.000
_cell.length_c   1.000
_cell.angle_alpha   90.00
_cell.angle_beta   90.00
_cell.angle_gamma   90.00
#
_symmetry.space_group_name_H-M   'P 1'
#
loop_
_entity.id
_entity.type
_entity.pdbx_description
1 polymer ?
#
loop_
_entity_poly.entity_id
_entity_poly.type
_entity_poly.pdbx_seq_one_letter_code
_entity_poly.pdbx_strand_id
1 'polypeptide(L)' 'MPAITVDDITILPRISAPDPTNVRQRAVRGVTTAPRGFEGDGFPVRRAFAGVDLGDLDPFIHLDQMGEVE' A
#
# COMPACT_ATOMS: atom_id res chain seq x y z
N MET A 1 8.46 3.90 15.31
CA MET A 1 8.23 2.65 16.07
C MET A 1 9.46 1.77 15.92
N PRO A 2 10.07 1.24 16.99
CA PRO A 2 11.18 0.32 16.86
C PRO A 2 10.70 -1.01 16.25
N ALA A 3 11.48 -1.58 15.36
CA ALA A 3 11.25 -2.93 14.89
C ALA A 3 11.47 -3.91 16.05
N ILE A 4 10.54 -4.86 16.23
CA ILE A 4 10.66 -5.92 17.23
C ILE A 4 11.09 -7.18 16.48
N THR A 5 12.24 -7.73 16.85
CA THR A 5 12.72 -9.03 16.35
C THR A 5 12.49 -10.09 17.43
N VAL A 6 11.95 -11.24 17.04
CA VAL A 6 11.75 -12.41 17.91
C VAL A 6 12.37 -13.64 17.26
N ASP A 7 12.84 -14.58 18.08
CA ASP A 7 13.51 -15.80 17.59
C ASP A 7 12.54 -16.77 16.89
N ASP A 8 11.27 -16.76 17.30
CA ASP A 8 10.21 -17.57 16.71
C ASP A 8 8.97 -16.70 16.46
N ILE A 9 8.62 -16.49 15.21
CA ILE A 9 7.45 -15.67 14.83
C ILE A 9 6.12 -16.40 15.07
N THR A 10 6.12 -17.72 15.30
CA THR A 10 4.90 -18.52 15.43
C THR A 10 4.26 -18.41 16.82
N ILE A 11 5.01 -17.96 17.82
CA ILE A 11 4.51 -17.73 19.19
C ILE A 11 3.83 -16.37 19.36
N LEU A 12 3.95 -15.47 18.37
CA LEU A 12 3.39 -14.13 18.46
C LEU A 12 1.86 -14.19 18.58
N PRO A 13 1.24 -13.36 19.44
CA PRO A 13 -0.20 -13.27 19.52
C PRO A 13 -0.79 -12.93 18.15
N ARG A 14 -1.82 -13.69 17.74
CA ARG A 14 -2.58 -13.36 16.53
C ARG A 14 -3.38 -12.09 16.76
N ILE A 15 -3.45 -11.26 15.73
CA ILE A 15 -4.35 -10.10 15.72
C ILE A 15 -5.78 -10.62 15.57
N SER A 16 -6.65 -10.27 16.52
CA SER A 16 -8.07 -10.60 16.46
C SER A 16 -8.71 -9.94 15.25
N ALA A 17 -9.63 -10.66 14.59
CA ALA A 17 -10.45 -10.06 13.56
C ALA A 17 -11.29 -8.90 14.14
N PRO A 18 -11.51 -7.81 13.39
CA PRO A 18 -12.40 -6.73 13.83
C PRO A 18 -13.83 -7.23 14.01
N ASP A 19 -14.50 -6.80 15.08
CA ASP A 19 -15.91 -7.14 15.32
C ASP A 19 -16.80 -6.42 14.28
N PRO A 20 -17.55 -7.16 13.43
CA PRO A 20 -18.36 -6.57 12.38
C PRO A 20 -19.55 -5.73 12.90
N THR A 21 -19.95 -5.91 14.16
CA THR A 21 -21.04 -5.13 14.77
C THR A 21 -20.57 -3.77 15.29
N ASN A 22 -19.29 -3.68 15.65
CA ASN A 22 -18.68 -2.49 16.24
C ASN A 22 -17.77 -1.73 15.28
N VAL A 23 -17.33 -2.36 14.18
CA VAL A 23 -16.38 -1.77 13.22
C VAL A 23 -17.05 -1.55 11.87
N ARG A 24 -17.01 -0.30 11.40
CA ARG A 24 -17.45 0.09 10.07
C ARG A 24 -16.27 0.21 9.12
N GLN A 25 -16.40 -0.37 7.92
CA GLN A 25 -15.44 -0.17 6.86
C GLN A 25 -15.37 1.30 6.44
N ARG A 26 -14.16 1.83 6.28
CA ARG A 26 -13.94 3.20 5.79
C ARG A 26 -14.45 3.32 4.36
N ALA A 27 -15.11 4.43 4.05
CA ALA A 27 -15.59 4.71 2.70
C ALA A 27 -14.41 5.04 1.76
N VAL A 28 -14.57 4.71 0.48
CA VAL A 28 -13.63 5.12 -0.57
C VAL A 28 -13.76 6.62 -0.78
N ARG A 29 -12.66 7.36 -0.61
CA ARG A 29 -12.63 8.82 -0.80
C ARG A 29 -12.53 9.22 -2.28
N GLY A 30 -11.87 8.42 -3.10
CA GLY A 30 -11.71 8.66 -4.53
C GLY A 30 -11.08 7.48 -5.24
N VAL A 31 -11.19 7.47 -6.57
CA VAL A 31 -10.58 6.48 -7.45
C VAL A 31 -9.86 7.26 -8.56
N THR A 32 -8.57 6.96 -8.75
CA THR A 32 -7.74 7.58 -9.79
C THR A 32 -7.13 6.51 -10.66
N THR A 33 -6.92 6.83 -11.93
CA THR A 33 -6.24 5.93 -12.87
C THR A 33 -4.76 6.26 -12.90
N ALA A 34 -3.93 5.30 -12.50
CA ALA A 34 -2.48 5.45 -12.50
C ALA A 34 -1.94 5.70 -13.92
N PRO A 35 -1.23 6.82 -14.18
CA PRO A 35 -0.55 7.04 -15.44
C PRO A 35 0.53 5.99 -15.68
N ARG A 36 0.76 5.65 -16.94
CA ARG A 36 1.84 4.74 -17.36
C ARG A 36 3.13 5.52 -17.55
N GLY A 37 4.26 4.89 -17.24
CA GLY A 37 5.60 5.39 -17.53
C GLY A 37 6.59 4.26 -17.77
N PHE A 38 7.86 4.64 -17.84
CA PHE A 38 8.99 3.72 -17.87
C PHE A 38 10.02 4.15 -16.83
N GLU A 39 10.64 3.19 -16.16
CA GLU A 39 11.67 3.41 -15.14
C GLU A 39 12.89 2.51 -15.42
N GLY A 40 14.09 2.93 -14.99
CA GLY A 40 15.34 2.18 -15.21
C GLY A 40 15.62 1.88 -16.69
N ASP A 41 15.90 0.62 -17.01
CA ASP A 41 16.21 0.13 -18.37
C ASP A 41 14.98 0.01 -19.30
N GLY A 42 13.95 0.82 -19.06
CA GLY A 42 12.70 0.79 -19.85
C GLY A 42 11.66 -0.17 -19.30
N PHE A 43 11.66 -0.44 -17.99
CA PHE A 43 10.61 -1.24 -17.37
C PHE A 43 9.29 -0.48 -17.35
N PRO A 44 8.19 -1.07 -17.86
CA PRO A 44 6.90 -0.41 -17.83
C PRO A 44 6.39 -0.33 -16.38
N VAL A 45 5.91 0.85 -15.98
CA VAL A 45 5.32 1.07 -14.65
C VAL A 45 4.00 1.80 -14.70
N ARG A 46 3.20 1.66 -13.64
CA ARG A 46 2.01 2.46 -13.35
C ARG A 46 2.20 3.20 -12.03
N ARG A 47 2.17 4.54 -12.06
CA ARG A 47 2.43 5.38 -10.88
C ARG A 47 1.14 5.63 -10.10
N ALA A 48 0.91 4.82 -9.06
CA ALA A 48 -0.36 4.80 -8.35
C ALA A 48 -0.66 6.11 -7.60
N PHE A 49 0.37 6.74 -7.04
CA PHE A 49 0.22 7.96 -6.22
C PHE A 49 0.32 9.26 -7.02
N ALA A 50 0.48 9.18 -8.34
CA ALA A 50 0.58 10.38 -9.17
C ALA A 50 -0.68 11.26 -9.04
N GLY A 51 -0.50 12.49 -8.56
CA GLY A 51 -1.57 13.49 -8.45
C GLY A 51 -2.53 13.30 -7.26
N VAL A 52 -2.27 12.35 -6.36
CA VAL A 52 -3.00 12.24 -5.09
C VAL A 52 -2.40 13.21 -4.07
N ASP A 53 -3.25 13.83 -3.24
CA ASP A 53 -2.79 14.73 -2.18
C ASP A 53 -1.90 13.98 -1.17
N LEU A 54 -0.74 14.56 -0.84
CA LEU A 54 0.23 13.90 0.04
C LEU A 54 -0.29 13.67 1.46
N GLY A 55 -1.19 14.53 1.96
CA GLY A 55 -1.83 14.33 3.26
C GLY A 55 -2.76 13.12 3.27
N ASP A 56 -3.24 12.70 2.11
CA ASP A 56 -4.04 11.47 1.96
C ASP A 56 -3.17 10.22 1.82
N LEU A 57 -1.87 10.38 1.58
CA LEU A 57 -0.90 9.29 1.37
C LEU A 57 0.01 9.03 2.56
N ASP A 58 0.20 9.96 3.49
CA ASP A 58 1.07 9.81 4.66
C ASP A 58 0.87 8.45 5.38
N PRO A 59 1.91 7.63 5.60
CA PRO A 59 3.35 7.89 5.42
C PRO A 59 3.96 7.42 4.09
N PHE A 60 3.13 7.10 3.10
CA PHE A 60 3.58 6.61 1.82
C PHE A 60 4.02 7.75 0.90
N ILE A 61 5.18 7.60 0.27
CA ILE A 61 5.79 8.63 -0.58
C ILE A 61 5.71 8.25 -2.06
N HIS A 62 5.79 6.95 -2.36
CA HIS A 62 5.86 6.46 -3.73
C HIS A 62 5.28 5.04 -3.82
N LEU A 63 4.58 4.76 -4.91
CA LEU A 63 4.12 3.42 -5.26
C LEU A 63 4.01 3.32 -6.78
N ASP A 64 4.84 2.46 -7.34
CA ASP A 64 4.74 2.03 -8.72
C ASP A 64 4.37 0.55 -8.78
N GLN A 65 3.40 0.22 -9.62
CA GLN A 65 3.18 -1.15 -10.03
C GLN A 65 4.07 -1.44 -11.24
N MET A 66 4.95 -2.44 -11.10
CA MET A 66 5.75 -2.95 -12.21
C MET A 66 4.83 -3.71 -13.16
N GLY A 67 4.82 -3.29 -14.43
CA GLY A 67 4.11 -3.97 -15.50
C GLY A 67 4.69 -5.36 -15.77
N GLU A 68 3.88 -6.22 -16.35
CA GLU A 68 4.36 -7.49 -16.90
C GLU A 68 5.36 -7.22 -18.03
N VAL A 69 6.43 -8.01 -18.06
CA VAL A 69 7.43 -8.03 -19.12
C VAL A 69 7.20 -9.31 -19.91
N GLU A 70 7.16 -9.23 -21.25
CA GLU A 70 7.14 -10.42 -22.13
C GLU A 70 8.44 -11.23 -22.05
#